data_AF-A0A954IVE4-F1
#
_entry.id   AF-A0A954IVE4-F1
#
_cell.length_a   1.000
_cell.length_b   1.000
_cell.length_c   1.000
_cell.angle_alpha   90.00
_cell.angle_beta   90.00
_cell.angle_gamma   90.00
#
_symmetry.space_group_name_H-M   'P 1'
#
loop_
_entity.id
_entity.type
_entity.pdbx_description
1 polymer ?
#
loop_
_entity_poly.entity_id
_entity_poly.type
_entity_poly.pdbx_seq_one_letter_code
_entity_poly.pdbx_strand_id
1 'polypeptide(L)'
;MNMRLTLLAAVTTVTLTSSLLAQAPLTLRGELDEGRSTGCYYCPNVPYTIKFSETPVRSKTIDLAPYKALSAQLVLTGYWDTTVSPAGLEVTSVAVVTESLSVNNTARTGTNLRYTTYGPARSVAATVIAGGNGFVPLFGTALLLDGGSLTLLGASVLGGAGSWRFELPIPANASLIGLRFWSQSLVIPPSGSPFSTNPGRTLIDR
;
A
#
# COMPACT_ATOMS: atom_id res chain seq x y z
N MET A 1 -58.76 -34.29 5.96
CA MET A 1 -57.92 -34.07 7.16
C MET A 1 -56.59 -33.49 6.69
N ASN A 2 -56.35 -32.21 6.95
CA ASN A 2 -55.18 -31.46 6.50
C ASN A 2 -54.06 -31.59 7.53
N MET A 3 -52.95 -32.24 7.19
CA MET A 3 -51.76 -32.30 8.03
C MET A 3 -50.80 -31.19 7.59
N ARG A 4 -50.75 -30.09 8.36
CA ARG A 4 -49.75 -29.02 8.17
C ARG A 4 -48.43 -29.47 8.77
N LEU A 5 -47.39 -29.60 7.94
CA LEU A 5 -46.01 -29.79 8.37
C LEU A 5 -45.42 -28.40 8.70
N THR A 6 -45.08 -28.15 9.96
CA THR A 6 -44.39 -26.92 10.37
C THR A 6 -42.90 -27.23 10.47
N LEU A 7 -42.11 -26.74 9.50
CA LEU A 7 -40.65 -26.88 9.51
C LEU A 7 -40.06 -25.74 10.35
N LEU A 8 -39.56 -26.06 11.55
CA LEU A 8 -38.82 -25.14 12.40
C LEU A 8 -37.40 -24.99 11.83
N ALA A 9 -37.07 -23.86 11.22
CA ALA A 9 -35.70 -23.55 10.83
C ALA A 9 -34.90 -23.14 12.06
N ALA A 10 -33.98 -24.01 12.51
CA ALA A 10 -33.00 -23.67 13.53
C ALA A 10 -31.95 -22.73 12.92
N VAL A 11 -32.05 -21.43 13.22
CA VAL A 11 -31.00 -20.46 12.90
C VAL A 11 -29.90 -20.63 13.93
N THR A 12 -28.88 -21.40 13.58
CA THR A 12 -27.65 -21.52 14.38
C THR A 12 -26.88 -20.22 14.23
N THR A 13 -27.07 -19.29 15.18
CA THR A 13 -26.18 -18.13 15.34
C THR A 13 -24.79 -18.61 15.70
N VAL A 14 -23.89 -18.66 14.72
CA VAL A 14 -22.45 -18.79 14.96
C VAL A 14 -22.00 -17.46 15.58
N THR A 15 -21.93 -17.41 16.90
CA THR A 15 -21.24 -16.35 17.61
C THR A 15 -19.75 -16.52 17.35
N LEU A 16 -19.21 -15.75 16.40
CA LEU A 16 -17.77 -15.54 16.24
C LEU A 16 -17.27 -14.78 17.47
N THR A 17 -16.96 -15.51 18.54
CA THR A 17 -16.14 -14.98 19.62
C THR A 17 -14.76 -14.73 19.04
N SER A 18 -14.45 -13.47 18.70
CA SER A 18 -13.11 -13.05 18.35
C SER A 18 -12.23 -13.18 19.60
N SER A 19 -11.63 -14.34 19.81
CA SER A 19 -10.46 -14.44 20.67
C SER A 19 -9.44 -13.41 20.17
N LEU A 20 -8.89 -12.60 21.09
CA LEU A 20 -7.68 -11.81 20.86
C LEU A 20 -6.54 -12.77 20.47
N LEU A 21 -6.54 -13.21 19.23
CA LEU A 21 -5.37 -13.80 18.61
C LEU A 21 -4.37 -12.65 18.49
N ALA A 22 -3.20 -12.81 19.09
CA ALA A 22 -2.08 -11.90 18.88
C ALA A 22 -1.97 -11.66 17.37
N GLN A 23 -2.23 -10.43 16.94
CA GLN A 23 -2.21 -10.09 15.52
C GLN A 23 -0.83 -10.46 14.97
N ALA A 24 -0.75 -11.18 13.86
CA ALA A 24 0.55 -11.42 13.24
C ALA A 24 1.19 -10.07 12.86
N PRO A 25 2.52 -9.91 13.02
CA PRO A 25 3.17 -8.68 12.63
C PRO A 25 2.96 -8.41 11.14
N LEU A 26 2.63 -7.16 10.84
CA LEU A 26 2.41 -6.63 9.51
C LEU A 26 3.66 -5.88 9.05
N THR A 27 3.98 -6.01 7.77
CA THR A 27 5.05 -5.27 7.11
C THR A 27 4.49 -4.21 6.17
N LEU A 28 4.81 -2.94 6.40
CA LEU A 28 4.55 -1.85 5.48
C LEU A 28 5.83 -1.40 4.80
N ARG A 29 5.73 -0.94 3.55
CA ARG A 29 6.86 -0.35 2.83
C ARG A 29 6.54 1.06 2.37
N GLY A 30 7.51 1.95 2.48
CA GLY A 30 7.35 3.34 2.08
C GLY A 30 8.38 4.30 2.68
N GLU A 31 8.30 5.54 2.25
CA GLU A 31 8.99 6.67 2.87
C GLU A 31 8.11 7.24 3.99
N LEU A 32 8.73 7.66 5.10
CA LEU A 32 8.02 8.39 6.16
C LEU A 32 7.88 9.87 5.80
N ASP A 33 6.71 10.43 6.09
CA ASP A 33 6.43 11.85 6.01
C ASP A 33 5.71 12.31 7.28
N GLU A 34 5.55 13.62 7.48
CA GLU A 34 4.77 14.16 8.59
C GLU A 34 3.28 13.92 8.32
N GLY A 35 2.56 13.51 9.37
CA GLY A 35 1.11 13.37 9.28
C GLY A 35 0.41 14.65 8.81
N ARG A 36 0.99 15.82 9.12
CA ARG A 36 0.49 17.13 8.67
C ARG A 36 0.92 17.52 7.25
N SER A 37 2.11 17.09 6.81
CA SER A 37 2.69 17.41 5.48
C SER A 37 1.93 16.76 4.33
N THR A 38 1.37 15.57 4.57
CA THR A 38 0.74 14.75 3.52
C THR A 38 -0.68 15.17 3.15
N GLY A 39 -1.29 16.13 3.86
CA GLY A 39 -2.69 16.49 3.64
C GLY A 39 -3.68 15.54 4.30
N CYS A 40 -3.23 14.68 5.23
CA CYS A 40 -4.06 13.85 6.12
C CYS A 40 -4.88 14.77 7.04
N TYR A 41 -5.91 15.39 6.47
CA TYR A 41 -6.80 16.37 7.13
C TYR A 41 -7.45 15.77 8.39
N TYR A 42 -7.50 14.44 8.47
CA TYR A 42 -8.09 13.66 9.55
C TYR A 42 -7.08 13.14 10.59
N CYS A 43 -5.81 13.54 10.52
CA CYS A 43 -4.72 12.94 11.31
C CYS A 43 -3.88 13.97 12.10
N PRO A 44 -4.47 14.97 12.80
CA PRO A 44 -3.73 16.11 13.37
C PRO A 44 -2.72 15.72 14.48
N ASN A 45 -2.87 14.53 15.05
CA ASN A 45 -2.08 13.99 16.16
C ASN A 45 -1.18 12.81 15.75
N VAL A 46 -1.05 12.54 14.45
CA VAL A 46 -0.18 11.46 13.95
C VAL A 46 1.20 12.05 13.66
N PRO A 47 2.27 11.60 14.35
CA PRO A 47 3.61 12.15 14.15
C PRO A 47 4.17 11.80 12.76
N TYR A 48 3.90 10.58 12.27
CA TYR A 48 4.43 10.10 11.00
C TYR A 48 3.39 9.30 10.20
N THR A 49 3.44 9.42 8.88
CA THR A 49 2.65 8.61 7.96
C THR A 49 3.53 7.98 6.89
N ILE A 50 3.06 6.92 6.24
CA ILE A 50 3.63 6.48 4.98
C ILE A 50 3.22 7.47 3.88
N LYS A 51 4.20 8.11 3.26
CA LYS A 51 4.03 9.08 2.17
C LYS A 51 3.07 8.55 1.10
N PHE A 52 2.22 9.43 0.57
CA PHE A 52 1.17 9.16 -0.44
C PHE A 52 0.00 8.27 -0.03
N SER A 53 0.20 7.28 0.84
CA SER A 53 -0.91 6.48 1.39
C SER A 53 -1.55 7.12 2.62
N GLU A 54 -0.83 8.00 3.31
CA GLU A 54 -1.27 8.65 4.55
C GLU A 54 -1.53 7.67 5.70
N THR A 55 -1.05 6.43 5.57
CA THR A 55 -1.19 5.38 6.58
C THR A 55 -0.48 5.80 7.88
N PRO A 56 -1.17 5.92 9.03
CA PRO A 56 -0.56 6.34 10.28
C PRO A 56 0.48 5.35 10.80
N VAL A 57 1.61 5.87 11.25
CA VAL A 57 2.72 5.10 11.80
C VAL A 57 3.18 5.75 13.11
N ARG A 58 3.44 4.93 14.13
CA ARG A 58 4.00 5.37 15.40
C ARG A 58 4.91 4.29 15.99
N SER A 59 5.69 4.63 17.01
CA SER A 59 6.44 3.65 17.79
C SER A 59 6.68 4.18 19.19
N LYS A 60 6.56 3.30 20.19
CA LYS A 60 6.96 3.57 21.58
C LYS A 60 8.41 3.21 21.86
N THR A 61 9.04 2.41 21.00
CA THR A 61 10.35 1.79 21.23
C THR A 61 11.43 2.23 20.26
N ILE A 62 11.05 2.73 19.07
CA ILE A 62 11.96 3.20 18.03
C ILE A 62 11.74 4.68 17.79
N ASP A 63 12.81 5.47 17.83
CA ASP A 63 12.77 6.84 17.35
C ASP A 63 12.68 6.85 15.81
N LEU A 64 11.53 7.30 15.28
CA LEU A 64 11.26 7.37 13.84
C LEU A 64 11.79 8.66 13.19
N ALA A 65 12.21 9.66 13.97
CA ALA A 65 12.67 10.93 13.43
C ALA A 65 13.91 10.81 12.53
N PRO A 66 14.95 10.01 12.86
CA PRO A 66 16.10 9.82 12.00
C PRO A 66 15.73 9.15 10.66
N TYR A 67 14.83 8.17 10.70
CA TYR A 67 14.41 7.44 9.49
C TYR A 67 13.59 8.31 8.53
N LYS A 68 12.75 9.20 9.06
CA LYS A 68 12.10 10.23 8.24
C LYS A 68 13.13 11.16 7.59
N ALA A 69 14.14 11.61 8.34
CA ALA A 69 15.14 12.54 7.83
C ALA A 69 15.95 11.96 6.65
N LEU A 70 16.08 10.63 6.56
CA LEU A 70 16.74 9.96 5.44
C LEU A 70 16.01 10.12 4.10
N SER A 71 14.69 10.37 4.11
CA SER A 71 13.84 10.36 2.90
C SER A 71 14.05 9.10 2.05
N ALA A 72 14.31 7.97 2.73
CA ALA A 72 14.63 6.68 2.11
C ALA A 72 13.43 5.74 2.12
N GLN A 73 13.50 4.70 1.31
CA GLN A 73 12.51 3.63 1.31
C GLN A 73 12.75 2.72 2.52
N LEU A 74 11.70 2.47 3.29
CA LEU A 74 11.77 1.70 4.52
C LEU A 74 10.89 0.47 4.44
N VAL A 75 11.29 -0.56 5.20
CA VAL A 75 10.45 -1.66 5.65
C VAL A 75 10.14 -1.41 7.12
N LEU A 76 8.85 -1.26 7.43
CA LEU A 76 8.35 -1.10 8.78
C LEU A 76 7.60 -2.35 9.19
N THR A 77 8.05 -3.02 10.24
CA THR A 77 7.38 -4.20 10.78
C THR A 77 6.79 -3.86 12.13
N GLY A 78 5.55 -4.27 12.38
CA GLY A 78 4.84 -3.93 13.60
C GLY A 78 3.46 -4.56 13.69
N TYR A 79 2.62 -4.04 14.59
CA TYR A 79 1.24 -4.50 14.77
C TYR A 79 0.27 -3.38 14.42
N TRP A 80 -0.92 -3.74 13.93
CA TRP A 80 -1.92 -2.73 13.62
C TRP A 80 -2.68 -2.39 14.91
N ASP A 81 -2.38 -1.22 15.48
CA ASP A 81 -3.00 -0.77 16.70
C ASP A 81 -4.33 -0.07 16.38
N THR A 82 -5.44 -0.71 16.74
CA THR A 82 -6.81 -0.18 16.63
C THR A 82 -7.27 0.52 17.91
N THR A 83 -6.46 0.53 18.97
CA THR A 83 -6.80 1.16 20.27
C THR A 83 -6.55 2.67 20.28
N VAL A 84 -5.87 3.16 19.24
CA VAL A 84 -5.49 4.55 19.02
C VAL A 84 -6.28 5.16 17.87
N SER A 85 -6.48 6.48 17.89
CA SER A 85 -7.19 7.21 16.84
C SER A 85 -6.27 8.24 16.16
N PRO A 86 -6.12 8.20 14.82
CA PRO A 86 -6.57 7.13 13.93
C PRO A 86 -5.81 5.82 14.21
N ALA A 87 -6.39 4.68 13.85
CA ALA A 87 -5.70 3.38 13.90
C ALA A 87 -4.48 3.40 12.97
N GLY A 88 -3.43 2.65 13.30
CA GLY A 88 -2.21 2.63 12.49
C GLY A 88 -1.19 1.60 12.92
N LEU A 89 -0.04 1.60 12.25
CA LEU A 89 1.04 0.67 12.58
C LEU A 89 1.81 1.13 13.82
N GLU A 90 1.85 0.31 14.86
CA GLU A 90 2.82 0.38 15.95
C GLU A 90 4.10 -0.36 15.53
N VAL A 91 5.12 0.40 15.17
CA VAL A 91 6.38 -0.11 14.61
C VAL A 91 7.27 -0.68 15.69
N THR A 92 7.73 -1.90 15.47
CA THR A 92 8.67 -2.61 16.34
C THR A 92 10.01 -2.91 15.65
N SER A 93 10.11 -2.69 14.33
CA SER A 93 11.36 -2.80 13.57
C SER A 93 11.33 -1.92 12.33
N VAL A 94 12.48 -1.33 11.99
CA VAL A 94 12.69 -0.50 10.80
C VAL A 94 13.96 -0.94 10.08
N ALA A 95 13.88 -1.09 8.76
CA ALA A 95 15.04 -1.31 7.90
C ALA A 95 14.99 -0.40 6.69
N VAL A 96 16.15 0.13 6.27
CA VAL A 96 16.28 0.86 5.00
C VAL A 96 16.43 -0.16 3.88
N VAL A 97 15.72 0.07 2.78
CA VAL A 97 15.70 -0.83 1.63
C VAL A 97 15.84 -0.09 0.30
N THR A 98 16.16 -0.84 -0.74
CA THR A 98 16.22 -0.35 -2.12
C THR A 98 15.02 -0.80 -2.96
N GLU A 99 14.26 -1.81 -2.50
CA GLU A 99 13.07 -2.26 -3.22
C GLU A 99 11.97 -1.21 -3.17
N SER A 100 11.47 -0.83 -4.35
CA SER A 100 10.64 0.35 -4.50
C SER A 100 9.88 0.36 -5.82
N LEU A 101 8.83 1.17 -5.88
CA LEU A 101 8.27 1.65 -7.12
C LEU A 101 8.68 3.12 -7.30
N SER A 102 9.36 3.39 -8.40
CA SER A 102 9.70 4.73 -8.85
C SER A 102 8.79 5.12 -10.02
N VAL A 103 8.19 6.29 -9.92
CA VAL A 103 7.45 6.93 -11.02
C VAL A 103 8.28 8.12 -11.46
N ASN A 104 8.96 7.98 -12.59
CA ASN A 104 9.84 9.01 -13.11
C ASN A 104 9.07 9.91 -14.09
N ASN A 105 9.31 11.22 -13.97
CA ASN A 105 8.68 12.32 -14.70
C ASN A 105 7.34 12.80 -14.13
N THR A 106 7.10 14.10 -14.28
CA THR A 106 5.76 14.68 -14.14
C THR A 106 4.87 14.07 -15.22
N ALA A 107 3.77 13.41 -14.82
CA ALA A 107 2.81 12.88 -15.78
C ALA A 107 2.19 14.05 -16.54
N ARG A 108 2.30 14.05 -17.87
CA ARG A 108 1.74 15.07 -18.76
C ARG A 108 0.97 14.44 -19.89
N THR A 109 -0.04 15.15 -20.37
CA THR A 109 -0.78 14.72 -21.57
C THR A 109 0.16 14.62 -22.79
N GLY A 110 -0.03 13.61 -23.62
CA GLY A 110 0.81 13.38 -24.82
C GLY A 110 2.22 12.87 -24.53
N THR A 111 2.53 12.46 -23.29
CA THR A 111 3.83 11.91 -22.90
C THR A 111 3.74 10.48 -22.39
N ASN A 112 4.89 9.82 -22.22
CA ASN A 112 4.96 8.52 -21.57
C ASN A 112 5.24 8.69 -20.08
N LEU A 113 4.36 8.12 -19.26
CA LEU A 113 4.61 7.95 -17.84
C LEU A 113 5.42 6.68 -17.61
N ARG A 114 6.53 6.81 -16.89
CA ARG A 114 7.46 5.71 -16.68
C ARG A 114 7.39 5.21 -15.25
N TYR A 115 7.18 3.90 -15.14
CA TYR A 115 7.25 3.18 -13.90
C TYR A 115 8.46 2.26 -13.92
N THR A 116 9.22 2.27 -12.83
CA THR A 116 10.30 1.31 -12.60
C THR A 116 10.08 0.65 -11.25
N THR A 117 9.91 -0.67 -11.27
CA THR A 117 9.88 -1.48 -10.05
C THR A 117 11.27 -2.02 -9.77
N TYR A 118 11.74 -1.86 -8.54
CA TYR A 118 12.99 -2.39 -8.02
C TYR A 118 12.70 -3.47 -6.98
N GLY A 119 13.43 -4.57 -7.03
CA GLY A 119 13.24 -5.74 -6.18
C GLY A 119 14.37 -6.76 -6.36
N PRO A 120 14.29 -7.93 -5.70
CA PRO A 120 15.25 -9.00 -5.93
C PRO A 120 15.23 -9.44 -7.40
N ALA A 121 16.40 -9.78 -7.93
CA ALA A 121 16.51 -10.26 -9.31
C ALA A 121 15.61 -11.48 -9.55
N ARG A 122 15.02 -11.57 -10.75
CA ARG A 122 14.11 -12.65 -11.15
C ARG A 122 12.80 -12.74 -10.36
N SER A 123 12.46 -11.74 -9.54
CA SER A 123 11.13 -11.65 -8.93
C SER A 123 10.07 -11.41 -10.00
N VAL A 124 8.88 -11.96 -9.83
CA VAL A 124 7.70 -11.52 -10.58
C VAL A 124 7.20 -10.23 -9.95
N ALA A 125 6.91 -9.20 -10.74
CA ALA A 125 6.27 -7.99 -10.26
C ALA A 125 5.05 -7.65 -11.09
N ALA A 126 4.03 -7.10 -10.42
CA ALA A 126 2.84 -6.54 -11.02
C ALA A 126 2.63 -5.13 -10.48
N THR A 127 2.59 -4.13 -11.35
CA THR A 127 2.26 -2.76 -10.95
C THR A 127 0.77 -2.52 -11.13
N VAL A 128 0.14 -2.06 -10.06
CA VAL A 128 -1.28 -1.74 -9.99
C VAL A 128 -1.46 -0.26 -9.73
N ILE A 129 -2.61 0.28 -10.15
CA ILE A 129 -3.08 1.62 -9.81
C ILE A 129 -4.46 1.58 -9.17
N ALA A 130 -4.80 2.66 -8.47
CA ALA A 130 -6.12 2.89 -7.90
C ALA A 130 -6.52 4.37 -7.99
N GLY A 131 -7.82 4.63 -7.94
CA GLY A 131 -8.38 5.99 -7.86
C GLY A 131 -8.24 6.64 -6.48
N GLY A 132 -7.73 5.89 -5.49
CA GLY A 132 -7.52 6.34 -4.12
C GLY A 132 -6.41 5.56 -3.40
N ASN A 133 -5.99 6.08 -2.24
CA ASN A 133 -5.24 5.33 -1.24
C ASN A 133 -6.19 4.43 -0.43
N GLY A 134 -5.63 3.44 0.24
CA GLY A 134 -6.39 2.52 1.08
C GLY A 134 -5.49 1.63 1.90
N PHE A 135 -6.06 0.63 2.53
CA PHE A 135 -5.32 -0.36 3.30
C PHE A 135 -5.97 -1.73 3.11
N VAL A 136 -5.25 -2.63 2.43
CA VAL A 136 -5.68 -4.01 2.20
C VAL A 136 -4.58 -4.94 2.71
N PRO A 137 -4.77 -5.61 3.86
CA PRO A 137 -3.78 -6.53 4.39
C PRO A 137 -3.72 -7.80 3.51
N LEU A 138 -2.53 -8.15 3.04
CA LEU A 138 -2.27 -9.29 2.16
C LEU A 138 -0.91 -9.91 2.51
N PHE A 139 -0.84 -11.23 2.69
CA PHE A 139 0.44 -11.95 2.84
C PHE A 139 1.38 -11.44 3.96
N GLY A 140 0.84 -10.93 5.08
CA GLY A 140 1.66 -10.32 6.14
C GLY A 140 2.27 -8.96 5.76
N THR A 141 1.85 -8.39 4.63
CA THR A 141 2.07 -7.00 4.22
C THR A 141 0.74 -6.28 3.98
N ALA A 142 0.75 -5.05 3.49
CA ALA A 142 -0.46 -4.36 3.08
C ALA A 142 -0.29 -3.61 1.77
N LEU A 143 -1.24 -3.80 0.87
CA LEU A 143 -1.43 -2.91 -0.27
C LEU A 143 -2.03 -1.60 0.26
N LEU A 144 -1.38 -0.48 -0.05
CA LEU A 144 -1.72 0.84 0.47
C LEU A 144 -2.52 1.65 -0.56
N LEU A 145 -3.40 0.96 -1.27
CA LEU A 145 -4.25 1.46 -2.35
C LEU A 145 -5.71 1.10 -2.06
N ASP A 146 -6.64 1.87 -2.63
CA ASP A 146 -8.05 1.51 -2.59
C ASP A 146 -8.31 0.22 -3.38
N GLY A 147 -8.70 -0.85 -2.67
CA GLY A 147 -8.99 -2.15 -3.23
C GLY A 147 -10.15 -2.17 -4.24
N GLY A 148 -11.10 -1.24 -4.11
CA GLY A 148 -12.31 -1.19 -4.95
C GLY A 148 -12.06 -0.65 -6.36
N SER A 149 -10.95 0.07 -6.57
CA SER A 149 -10.60 0.70 -7.85
C SER A 149 -9.29 0.19 -8.45
N LEU A 150 -8.82 -0.97 -8.00
CA LEU A 150 -7.55 -1.55 -8.47
C LEU A 150 -7.61 -1.92 -9.95
N THR A 151 -6.62 -1.44 -10.69
CA THR A 151 -6.38 -1.78 -12.09
C THR A 151 -4.94 -2.23 -12.27
N LEU A 152 -4.73 -3.36 -12.93
CA LEU A 152 -3.41 -3.83 -13.32
C LEU A 152 -2.89 -2.99 -14.50
N LEU A 153 -1.73 -2.36 -14.35
CA LEU A 153 -1.05 -1.66 -15.45
C LEU A 153 -0.12 -2.58 -16.24
N GLY A 154 0.55 -3.50 -15.55
CA GLY A 154 1.45 -4.45 -16.20
C GLY A 154 2.07 -5.40 -15.20
N ALA A 155 2.62 -6.49 -15.72
CA ALA A 155 3.39 -7.46 -14.95
C ALA A 155 4.55 -8.00 -15.78
N SER A 156 5.67 -8.29 -15.12
CA SER A 156 6.85 -8.91 -15.75
C SER A 156 7.75 -9.53 -14.69
N VAL A 157 8.74 -10.29 -15.14
CA VAL A 157 9.88 -10.71 -14.31
C VAL A 157 10.91 -9.58 -14.28
N LEU A 158 11.44 -9.29 -13.09
CA LEU A 158 12.56 -8.36 -12.89
C LEU A 158 13.84 -8.93 -13.51
N GLY A 159 14.56 -8.08 -14.24
CA GLY A 159 15.80 -8.46 -14.91
C GLY A 159 16.92 -8.85 -13.94
N GLY A 160 18.10 -9.18 -14.48
CA GLY A 160 19.27 -9.55 -13.69
C GLY A 160 19.73 -8.47 -12.70
N ALA A 161 19.44 -7.20 -13.00
CA ALA A 161 19.71 -6.06 -12.13
C ALA A 161 18.61 -5.78 -11.08
N GLY A 162 17.59 -6.64 -10.96
CA GLY A 162 16.51 -6.44 -9.98
C GLY A 162 15.56 -5.30 -10.34
N SER A 163 15.38 -5.01 -11.62
CA SER A 163 14.45 -3.98 -12.06
C SER A 163 13.63 -4.39 -13.28
N TRP A 164 12.43 -3.83 -13.35
CA TRP A 164 11.56 -3.90 -14.52
C TRP A 164 10.94 -2.52 -14.73
N ARG A 165 10.85 -2.12 -16.00
CA ARG A 165 10.29 -0.84 -16.41
C ARG A 165 9.14 -1.07 -17.38
N PHE A 166 8.08 -0.30 -17.21
CA PHE A 166 7.03 -0.16 -18.22
C PHE A 166 6.71 1.31 -18.47
N GLU A 167 6.24 1.60 -19.67
CA GLU A 167 5.81 2.94 -20.06
C GLU A 167 4.31 2.90 -20.37
N LEU A 168 3.58 3.82 -19.75
CA LEU A 168 2.17 4.06 -20.01
C LEU A 168 2.05 5.31 -20.89
N PRO A 169 1.64 5.17 -22.18
CA PRO A 169 1.38 6.33 -23.00
C PRO A 169 0.14 7.08 -22.48
N ILE A 170 0.30 8.36 -22.14
CA ILE A 170 -0.80 9.23 -21.76
C ILE A 170 -1.29 9.95 -23.02
N PRO A 171 -2.56 9.78 -23.43
CA PRO A 171 -3.11 10.49 -24.57
C PRO A 171 -3.01 12.01 -24.42
N ALA A 172 -2.85 12.72 -25.54
CA ALA A 172 -2.93 14.19 -25.58
C ALA A 172 -4.40 14.65 -25.45
N ASN A 173 -5.03 14.38 -24.30
CA ASN A 173 -6.42 14.71 -24.01
C ASN A 173 -6.53 15.59 -22.77
N ALA A 174 -7.04 16.81 -22.94
CA ALA A 174 -7.20 17.79 -21.88
C ALA A 174 -8.13 17.31 -20.74
N SER A 175 -9.03 16.35 -20.99
CA SER A 175 -9.89 15.80 -19.94
C SER A 175 -9.14 14.96 -18.90
N LEU A 176 -7.88 14.61 -19.15
CA LEU A 176 -7.03 13.88 -18.20
C LEU A 176 -6.30 14.81 -17.23
N ILE A 177 -6.23 16.12 -17.54
CA ILE A 177 -5.56 17.09 -16.67
C ILE A 177 -6.26 17.15 -15.31
N GLY A 178 -5.49 17.08 -14.24
CA GLY A 178 -6.00 17.05 -12.88
C GLY A 178 -6.39 15.65 -12.39
N LEU A 179 -6.37 14.63 -13.26
CA LEU A 179 -6.58 13.24 -12.83
C LEU A 179 -5.47 12.85 -11.87
N ARG A 180 -5.87 12.33 -10.71
CA ARG A 180 -4.99 11.81 -9.68
C ARG A 180 -5.25 10.33 -9.49
N PHE A 181 -4.18 9.58 -9.37
CA PHE A 181 -4.24 8.16 -9.08
C PHE A 181 -3.00 7.73 -8.28
N TRP A 182 -3.13 6.61 -7.61
CA TRP A 182 -2.09 6.01 -6.78
C TRP A 182 -1.58 4.75 -7.45
N SER A 183 -0.34 4.38 -7.15
CA SER A 183 0.33 3.22 -7.75
C SER A 183 1.15 2.47 -6.71
N GLN A 184 1.28 1.17 -6.87
CA GLN A 184 2.14 0.31 -6.05
C GLN A 184 2.47 -0.94 -6.84
N SER A 185 3.62 -1.55 -6.58
CA SER A 185 3.97 -2.84 -7.17
C SER A 185 3.86 -3.94 -6.14
N LEU A 186 3.24 -5.06 -6.53
CA LEU A 186 3.31 -6.33 -5.83
C LEU A 186 4.49 -7.11 -6.39
N VAL A 187 5.37 -7.60 -5.52
CA VAL A 187 6.58 -8.32 -5.88
C VAL A 187 6.56 -9.70 -5.23
N ILE A 188 6.73 -10.73 -6.04
CA ILE A 188 6.84 -12.13 -5.63
C ILE A 188 8.28 -12.55 -5.92
N PRO A 189 9.15 -12.58 -4.90
CA PRO A 189 10.53 -12.99 -5.09
C PRO A 189 10.64 -14.50 -5.36
N PRO A 190 11.72 -14.96 -6.02
CA PRO A 190 11.94 -16.39 -6.26
C PRO A 190 12.12 -17.19 -4.95
N SER A 191 12.51 -16.50 -3.88
CA SER A 191 12.55 -17.01 -2.52
C SER A 191 12.08 -15.93 -1.54
N GLY A 192 11.36 -16.32 -0.49
CA GLY A 192 10.80 -15.41 0.50
C GLY A 192 9.33 -15.08 0.28
N SER A 193 8.81 -14.14 1.07
CA SER A 193 7.39 -13.77 1.05
C SER A 193 7.11 -12.68 0.01
N PRO A 194 5.93 -12.71 -0.65
CA PRO A 194 5.45 -11.60 -1.44
C PRO A 194 5.39 -10.30 -0.62
N PHE A 195 5.66 -9.17 -1.25
CA PHE A 195 5.56 -7.87 -0.61
C PHE A 195 5.03 -6.81 -1.59
N SER A 196 4.45 -5.74 -1.05
CA SER A 196 4.14 -4.53 -1.82
C SER A 196 5.26 -3.51 -1.66
N THR A 197 5.63 -2.80 -2.71
CA THR A 197 6.60 -1.68 -2.67
C THR A 197 6.04 -0.47 -1.94
N ASN A 198 6.75 0.66 -1.93
CA ASN A 198 6.16 1.93 -1.54
C ASN A 198 4.98 2.32 -2.44
N PRO A 199 3.96 3.00 -1.90
CA PRO A 199 2.95 3.67 -2.70
C PRO A 199 3.56 4.87 -3.42
N GLY A 200 3.02 5.19 -4.59
CA GLY A 200 3.30 6.39 -5.36
C GLY A 200 2.01 7.13 -5.68
N ARG A 201 2.11 8.44 -5.92
CA ARG A 201 0.99 9.29 -6.34
C ARG A 201 1.34 10.00 -7.63
N THR A 202 0.41 9.98 -8.58
CA THR A 202 0.56 10.68 -9.86
C THR A 202 -0.57 11.68 -10.02
N LEU A 203 -0.22 12.88 -10.49
CA LEU A 203 -1.15 13.91 -10.95
C LEU A 203 -0.80 14.21 -12.41
N ILE A 204 -1.77 14.10 -13.31
CA ILE A 204 -1.57 14.47 -14.72
C ILE A 204 -1.68 15.98 -14.87
N ASP A 205 -0.62 16.57 -15.43
CA ASP A 205 -0.52 17.98 -15.79
C ASP A 205 -0.62 18.17 -17.31
N ARG A 206 -0.59 19.42 -17.76
CA ARG A 206 -0.57 19.81 -19.18
C ARG A 206 0.68 19.30 -19.90
#